data_AF-A0A318R0X5-F1
#
_entry.id   AF-A0A318R0X5-F1
#
_cell.length_a   1.000
_cell.length_b   1.000
_cell.length_c   1.000
_cell.angle_alpha   90.00
_cell.angle_beta   90.00
_cell.angle_gamma   90.00
#
_symmetry.space_group_name_H-M   'P 1'
#
loop_
_entity.id
_entity.type
_entity.pdbx_description
1 polymer ?
#
loop_
_entity_poly.entity_id
_entity_poly.type
_entity_poly.pdbx_seq_one_letter_code
_entity_poly.pdbx_strand_id
1 'polypeptide(L)' 'MFFRLKLFTLNIATAILLIFFLCLGSQNLGKRYSLNLIFNKTVPLPIGFLIGTSFTVGLISGGLTSILIIKDEN' A
#
# COMPACT_ATOMS: atom_id res chain seq x y z
N MET A 1 20.89 -1.52 -14.14
CA MET A 1 19.80 -2.49 -13.84
C MET A 1 19.72 -3.01 -12.39
N PHE A 2 20.83 -3.39 -11.74
CA PHE A 2 20.80 -3.93 -10.36
C PHE A 2 20.13 -2.99 -9.35
N PHE A 3 20.37 -1.69 -9.47
CA PHE A 3 19.75 -0.67 -8.62
C PHE A 3 18.21 -0.63 -8.77
N ARG A 4 17.69 -0.73 -9.99
CA ARG A 4 16.25 -0.80 -10.26
C ARG A 4 15.62 -2.04 -9.62
N LEU A 5 16.30 -3.20 -9.72
CA LEU A 5 15.85 -4.42 -9.06
C LEU A 5 15.83 -4.27 -7.53
N LYS A 6 16.85 -3.65 -6.93
CA LYS A 6 16.89 -3.37 -5.50
C LYS A 6 15.73 -2.48 -5.06
N LEU A 7 15.43 -1.42 -5.81
CA LEU A 7 14.28 -0.55 -5.56
C LEU A 7 12.94 -1.29 -5.69
N PHE A 8 12.81 -2.14 -6.71
CA PHE A 8 11.62 -2.96 -6.90
C PHE A 8 11.38 -3.91 -5.72
N THR A 9 12.42 -4.66 -5.33
CA THR A 9 12.35 -5.56 -4.17
C THR A 9 12.02 -4.80 -2.89
N LEU A 10 12.62 -3.63 -2.67
CA LEU A 10 12.34 -2.81 -1.51
C LEU A 10 10.88 -2.32 -1.50
N ASN A 11 10.37 -1.85 -2.64
CA ASN A 11 8.99 -1.38 -2.73
C ASN A 11 7.98 -2.50 -2.44
N ILE A 12 8.19 -3.68 -3.02
CA ILE A 12 7.37 -4.88 -2.74
C ILE A 12 7.47 -5.28 -1.26
N ALA A 13 8.68 -5.34 -0.70
CA ALA A 13 8.89 -5.73 0.70
C ALA A 13 8.21 -4.76 1.68
N THR A 14 8.36 -3.45 1.47
CA THR A 14 7.70 -2.42 2.28
C THR A 14 6.18 -2.51 2.14
N ALA A 15 5.65 -2.76 0.93
CA ALA A 15 4.22 -2.94 0.72
C ALA A 15 3.66 -4.14 1.48
N ILE A 16 4.33 -5.30 1.41
CA ILE A 16 3.95 -6.51 2.16
C ILE A 16 3.96 -6.23 3.66
N LEU A 17 5.02 -5.59 4.17
CA LEU A 17 5.14 -5.26 5.58
C LEU A 17 4.03 -4.30 6.05
N LEU A 18 3.70 -3.28 5.25
CA LEU A 18 2.61 -2.36 5.55
C LEU A 18 1.26 -3.07 5.56
N ILE A 19 0.97 -3.92 4.56
CA ILE A 19 -0.26 -4.70 4.52
C ILE A 19 -0.36 -5.63 5.74
N PHE A 20 0.74 -6.27 6.13
CA PHE A 20 0.79 -7.10 7.32
C PHE A 20 0.47 -6.30 8.59
N PHE A 21 1.09 -5.14 8.77
CA PHE A 21 0.78 -4.25 9.89
C PHE A 21 -0.64 -3.72 9.87
N LEU A 22 -1.21 -3.45 8.70
CA LEU A 22 -2.61 -3.05 8.58
C LEU A 22 -3.54 -4.19 8.97
N CYS A 23 -3.22 -5.43 8.61
CA CYS A 23 -3.98 -6.60 9.04
C CYS A 23 -3.95 -6.74 10.57
N LEU A 24 -2.77 -6.66 11.20
CA LEU A 24 -2.64 -6.70 12.65
C LEU A 24 -3.36 -5.52 13.33
N GLY A 25 -3.15 -4.31 12.83
CA GLY A 25 -3.77 -3.09 13.34
C GLY A 25 -5.28 -3.14 13.24
N SER A 26 -5.83 -3.67 12.13
CA SER A 26 -7.27 -3.77 11.90
C SER A 26 -8.00 -4.56 13.00
N GLN A 27 -7.32 -5.52 13.63
CA GLN A 27 -7.87 -6.30 14.74
C GLN A 27 -8.03 -5.46 16.01
N ASN A 28 -7.20 -4.43 16.20
CA ASN A 28 -7.21 -3.56 17.39
C ASN A 28 -8.08 -2.30 17.21
N LEU A 29 -8.62 -2.05 16.02
CA LEU A 29 -9.46 -0.87 15.76
C LEU A 29 -10.96 -1.21 15.89
N GLY A 30 -11.65 -0.52 16.81
CA GLY A 30 -13.08 -0.71 17.05
C GLY A 30 -14.01 0.05 16.10
N LYS A 31 -13.58 1.19 15.53
CA LYS A 31 -14.43 2.03 14.66
C LYS A 31 -14.42 1.52 13.23
N ARG A 32 -15.57 1.06 12.74
CA ARG A 32 -15.74 0.45 11.41
C ARG A 32 -16.66 1.29 10.52
N TYR A 33 -16.32 1.40 9.24
CA TYR A 33 -17.06 2.14 8.22
C TYR A 33 -17.18 1.30 6.95
N SER A 34 -18.30 1.44 6.26
CA SER A 34 -18.49 0.87 4.92
C SER A 34 -18.33 1.99 3.90
N LEU A 35 -17.46 1.81 2.91
CA LEU A 35 -17.31 2.76 1.81
C LEU A 35 -18.31 2.43 0.72
N ASN A 36 -18.84 3.44 0.05
CA ASN A 36 -19.62 3.25 -1.17
C ASN A 36 -18.66 3.31 -2.36
N LEU A 37 -18.31 2.15 -2.91
CA LEU A 37 -17.56 2.07 -4.16
C LEU A 37 -18.54 2.12 -5.33
N ILE A 38 -18.05 2.43 -6.54
CA ILE A 38 -18.83 2.77 -7.74
C ILE A 38 -20.06 1.85 -7.98
N PHE A 39 -19.95 0.56 -7.69
CA PHE A 39 -21.03 -0.41 -7.90
C PHE A 39 -21.63 -0.99 -6.62
N ASN A 40 -20.96 -0.84 -5.47
CA ASN A 40 -21.42 -1.49 -4.24
C ASN A 40 -20.79 -0.92 -2.97
N LYS A 41 -21.45 -1.13 -1.83
CA LYS A 41 -20.83 -0.87 -0.51
C LYS A 41 -19.85 -1.97 -0.14
N THR A 42 -18.73 -1.59 0.47
CA THR A 42 -17.79 -2.54 1.07
C THR A 42 -18.37 -3.16 2.33
N VAL A 43 -17.82 -4.29 2.75
CA VAL A 43 -17.97 -4.75 4.14
C VAL A 43 -17.46 -3.68 5.13
N PRO A 44 -17.96 -3.64 6.37
CA PRO A 44 -17.51 -2.68 7.37
C PRO A 44 -16.06 -2.95 7.77
N LEU A 45 -15.16 -2.06 7.34
CA LEU A 45 -13.72 -2.15 7.59
C LEU A 45 -13.29 -1.08 8.60
N PRO A 46 -12.25 -1.33 9.42
CA PRO A 46 -11.74 -0.32 10.34
C PRO A 46 -11.23 0.93 9.62
N ILE A 47 -11.53 2.12 10.15
CA ILE A 47 -11.16 3.38 9.49
C ILE A 47 -9.66 3.52 9.24
N GLY A 48 -8.83 3.11 10.20
CA GLY A 48 -7.37 3.13 10.05
C GLY A 48 -6.87 2.12 9.01
N PHE A 49 -7.56 0.99 8.82
CA PHE A 49 -7.26 0.05 7.75
C PHE A 49 -7.53 0.69 6.39
N LEU A 50 -8.69 1.35 6.21
CA LEU A 50 -9.05 2.03 4.96
C LEU A 50 -8.03 3.11 4.60
N ILE A 51 -7.70 4.02 5.53
CA ILE A 51 -6.72 5.09 5.30
C ILE A 51 -5.33 4.49 4.99
N GLY A 52 -4.92 3.48 5.75
CA GLY A 52 -3.65 2.82 5.56
C GLY A 52 -3.53 2.08 4.22
N THR A 53 -4.61 1.48 3.72
CA THR A 53 -4.62 0.87 2.38
C THR A 53 -4.43 1.91 1.29
N SER A 54 -5.11 3.07 1.38
CA SER A 54 -4.91 4.18 0.42
C SER A 54 -3.47 4.69 0.43
N PHE A 55 -2.88 4.85 1.62
CA PHE A 55 -1.46 5.21 1.76
C PHE A 55 -0.53 4.17 1.13
N THR A 56 -0.78 2.89 1.39
CA THR A 56 0.03 1.79 0.86
C THR A 56 -0.04 1.72 -0.67
N VAL A 57 -1.22 1.91 -1.26
CA VAL A 57 -1.39 2.00 -2.71
C VAL A 57 -0.60 3.16 -3.29
N GLY A 58 -0.63 4.34 -2.64
CA GLY A 58 0.18 5.49 -3.03
C GLY A 58 1.68 5.20 -2.99
N LEU A 59 2.16 4.52 -1.94
CA LEU A 59 3.56 4.12 -1.79
C LEU A 59 4.00 3.11 -2.87
N ILE A 60 3.16 2.12 -3.19
CA ILE A 60 3.41 1.16 -4.28
C ILE A 60 3.50 1.93 -5.60
N SER A 61 2.49 2.72 -5.93
CA SER A 61 2.43 3.48 -7.18
C SER A 61 3.63 4.43 -7.34
N GLY A 62 3.96 5.18 -6.29
CA GLY A 62 5.09 6.09 -6.29
C GLY A 62 6.43 5.37 -6.44
N GLY A 63 6.64 4.26 -5.73
CA GLY A 63 7.87 3.49 -5.85
C GLY A 63 8.05 2.82 -7.21
N LEU A 64 6.97 2.28 -7.79
CA LEU A 64 6.98 1.77 -9.15
C LEU A 64 7.31 2.88 -10.16
N THR A 65 6.71 4.07 -10.01
CA THR A 65 7.02 5.23 -10.86
C THR A 65 8.50 5.61 -10.76
N SER A 66 9.05 5.67 -9.54
CA SER A 66 10.47 5.96 -9.31
C SER A 66 11.40 4.98 -10.04
N ILE A 67 11.06 3.68 -10.06
CA ILE A 67 11.85 2.66 -10.78
C ILE A 67 11.84 2.90 -12.29
N LEU A 68 10.73 3.38 -12.84
CA LEU A 68 10.58 3.66 -14.28
C LEU A 68 11.35 4.91 -14.71
N ILE A 69 11.33 5.96 -13.89
CA ILE A 69 11.92 7.26 -14.25
C ILE A 69 13.40 7.38 -13.88
N ILE A 70 13.91 6.57 -12.95
CA ILE A 70 15.30 6.69 -12.51
C ILE A 70 16.26 6.33 -13.64
N LYS A 71 17.21 7.22 -13.92
CA LYS A 71 18.23 7.01 -14.95
C LYS A 71 19.23 5.97 -14.44
N ASP A 72 19.62 5.02 -15.28
CA ASP A 72 20.78 4.17 -14.96
C ASP A 72 22.01 5.11 -15.05
N GLU A 73 22.71 5.31 -13.94
CA GLU A 73 24.06 5.85 -13.99
C GLU A 73 24.96 4.70 -14.45
N ASN A 74 25.59 4.88 -15.62
CA ASN A 74 26.65 4.00 -16.10
C ASN A 74 27.89 4.16 -15.23
#